data_AF-A0A2P4PDW4-F1
#
_entry.id   AF-A0A2P4PDW4-F1
#
_cell.length_a   1.000
_cell.length_b   1.000
_cell.length_c   1.000
_cell.angle_alpha   90.00
_cell.angle_beta   90.00
_cell.angle_gamma   90.00
#
_symmetry.space_group_name_H-M   'P 1'
#
loop_
_entity.id
_entity.type
_entity.pdbx_description
1 polymer ?
#
loop_
_entity_poly.entity_id
_entity_poly.type
_entity_poly.pdbx_seq_one_letter_code
_entity_poly.pdbx_strand_id
1 'polypeptide(L)'
;MAICMKLQAKNLLITQPWTCSKVWEPIIQKVLELIQVIKKYSHYLNIANERMQEIHHSDVLAQDLTVDLKVYTINSIMHMKRRYGELSEFLKSKEDYEYVNLESFLSNDVFKKHIYIKELQFDVAVTIYQYHQGNYLGTLNYI
;
A
#
# COMPACT_ATOMS: atom_id res chain seq x y z
N MET A 1 -2.16 33.17 -43.23
CA MET A 1 -2.52 33.48 -41.82
C MET A 1 -2.05 32.30 -40.97
N ALA A 2 -0.95 32.44 -40.24
CA ALA A 2 -0.41 31.37 -39.39
C ALA A 2 -1.07 31.46 -38.01
N ILE A 3 -1.79 30.40 -37.60
CA ILE A 3 -2.50 30.35 -36.32
C ILE A 3 -1.50 29.83 -35.28
N CYS A 4 -0.95 30.71 -34.44
CA CYS A 4 -0.14 30.30 -33.30
C CYS A 4 -1.03 29.68 -32.22
N MET A 5 -0.80 28.41 -31.87
CA MET A 5 -1.57 27.68 -30.85
C MET A 5 -1.04 27.98 -29.45
N LYS A 6 -1.92 28.47 -28.55
CA LYS A 6 -1.62 28.62 -27.12
C LYS A 6 -1.92 27.30 -26.40
N LEU A 7 -0.88 26.55 -26.04
CA LEU A 7 -0.98 25.46 -25.09
C LEU A 7 -1.22 26.05 -23.69
N GLN A 8 -2.44 25.87 -23.16
CA GLN A 8 -2.80 26.30 -21.81
C GLN A 8 -2.12 25.41 -20.76
N ALA A 9 -0.84 25.66 -20.48
CA ALA A 9 -0.28 25.38 -19.17
C ALA A 9 -0.59 26.57 -18.28
N LYS A 10 -1.40 26.34 -17.25
CA LYS A 10 -1.94 27.34 -16.32
C LYS A 10 -0.77 28.17 -15.74
N ASN A 11 -0.64 29.42 -16.20
CA ASN A 11 0.19 30.52 -15.70
C ASN A 11 1.65 30.70 -16.15
N LEU A 12 2.14 30.03 -17.20
CA LEU A 12 3.30 30.53 -17.97
C LEU A 12 3.10 30.16 -19.44
N LEU A 13 3.78 30.89 -20.35
CA LEU A 13 3.89 30.72 -21.82
C LEU A 13 3.09 31.78 -22.58
N ILE A 14 3.64 32.99 -22.81
CA ILE A 14 4.66 33.23 -23.85
C ILE A 14 4.43 32.28 -25.02
N THR A 15 3.75 32.76 -26.07
CA THR A 15 3.75 32.13 -27.39
C THR A 15 5.19 31.91 -27.81
N GLN A 16 5.67 30.68 -27.67
CA GLN A 16 7.04 30.31 -28.03
C GLN A 16 7.15 30.35 -29.57
N PRO A 17 8.04 31.16 -30.16
CA PRO A 17 8.05 31.43 -31.61
C PRO A 17 8.11 30.17 -32.49
N TRP A 18 8.77 29.11 -32.00
CA TRP A 18 8.89 27.84 -32.69
C TRP A 18 7.55 27.07 -32.79
N THR A 19 6.60 27.29 -31.89
CA THR A 19 5.25 26.67 -31.95
C THR A 19 4.40 27.18 -33.12
N CYS A 20 4.81 28.26 -33.77
CA CYS A 20 4.14 28.81 -34.96
C CYS A 20 4.67 28.20 -36.28
N SER A 21 5.63 27.27 -36.23
CA SER A 21 6.11 26.53 -37.41
C SER A 21 5.25 25.29 -37.67
N LYS A 22 4.82 25.11 -38.94
CA LYS A 22 4.01 23.97 -39.39
C LYS A 22 4.67 22.60 -39.16
N VAL A 23 5.99 22.56 -39.02
CA VAL A 23 6.74 21.32 -38.74
C VAL A 23 6.35 20.73 -37.39
N TRP A 24 5.98 21.57 -36.42
CA TRP A 24 5.64 21.14 -35.06
C TRP A 24 4.17 20.77 -34.87
N GLU A 25 3.30 21.12 -35.82
CA GLU A 25 1.85 20.93 -35.72
C GLU A 25 1.44 19.47 -35.43
N PRO A 26 2.01 18.44 -36.10
CA PRO A 26 1.68 17.04 -35.78
C PRO A 26 2.11 16.62 -34.37
N ILE A 27 3.24 17.15 -33.89
CA ILE A 27 3.78 16.85 -32.56
C ILE A 27 2.89 17.49 -31.49
N ILE A 28 2.54 18.76 -31.67
CA ILE A 28 1.64 19.51 -30.78
C ILE A 28 0.29 18.79 -30.68
N GLN A 29 -0.27 18.34 -31.81
CA GLN A 29 -1.53 17.62 -31.83
C GLN A 29 -1.45 16.32 -31.01
N LYS A 30 -0.37 15.55 -31.16
CA LYS A 30 -0.15 14.33 -30.36
C LYS A 30 0.01 14.61 -28.87
N VAL A 31 0.68 15.69 -28.50
CA VAL A 31 0.80 16.12 -27.09
C VAL A 31 -0.56 16.51 -26.52
N LEU A 32 -1.40 17.21 -27.28
CA LEU A 32 -2.76 17.58 -26.85
C LEU A 32 -3.66 16.35 -26.67
N GLU A 33 -3.59 15.38 -27.59
CA GLU A 33 -4.28 14.08 -27.45
C GLU A 33 -3.83 13.36 -26.17
N LEU A 34 -2.52 13.31 -25.92
CA LEU A 34 -1.97 12.70 -24.71
C LEU A 34 -2.49 13.39 -23.44
N ILE A 35 -2.53 14.72 -23.41
CA ILE A 35 -3.06 15.49 -22.27
C ILE A 35 -4.52 15.13 -22.01
N GLN A 36 -5.34 14.97 -23.06
CA GLN A 36 -6.74 14.56 -22.90
C GLN A 36 -6.87 13.15 -22.31
N VAL A 37 -6.06 12.20 -22.78
CA VAL A 37 -6.01 10.83 -22.24
C VAL A 37 -5.60 10.84 -20.77
N ILE A 38 -4.55 11.58 -20.41
CA ILE A 38 -4.08 11.68 -19.02
C ILE A 38 -5.15 12.29 -18.11
N LYS A 39 -5.87 13.32 -18.55
CA LYS A 39 -6.99 13.91 -17.80
C LYS A 39 -8.10 12.90 -17.55
N LYS A 40 -8.47 12.13 -18.57
CA LYS A 40 -9.48 11.08 -18.44
C LYS A 40 -9.03 9.98 -17.48
N TYR A 41 -7.77 9.56 -17.58
CA TYR A 41 -7.18 8.57 -16.68
C TYR A 41 -7.15 9.05 -15.23
N SER A 42 -6.73 10.30 -14.97
CA SER A 42 -6.75 10.90 -13.64
C SER A 42 -8.17 10.94 -13.05
N HIS A 43 -9.19 11.24 -13.86
CA HIS A 43 -10.58 11.20 -13.40
C HIS A 43 -11.02 9.78 -13.00
N TYR A 44 -10.66 8.76 -13.78
CA TYR A 44 -10.94 7.37 -13.41
C TYR A 44 -10.25 6.95 -12.11
N LEU A 45 -8.99 7.37 -11.91
CA LEU A 45 -8.27 7.11 -10.67
C LEU A 45 -8.97 7.76 -9.47
N ASN A 46 -9.48 8.99 -9.61
CA ASN A 46 -10.22 9.65 -8.54
C ASN A 46 -11.50 8.89 -8.19
N ILE A 47 -12.30 8.49 -9.19
CA ILE A 47 -13.52 7.70 -8.95
C ILE A 47 -13.19 6.37 -8.28
N ALA A 48 -12.15 5.66 -8.75
CA ALA A 48 -11.73 4.41 -8.15
C ALA A 48 -11.31 4.60 -6.69
N ASN A 49 -10.59 5.68 -6.40
CA ASN A 49 -10.18 6.02 -5.05
C ASN A 49 -11.38 6.38 -4.16
N GLU A 50 -12.33 7.18 -4.64
CA GLU A 50 -13.58 7.51 -3.93
C GLU A 50 -14.35 6.24 -3.55
N ARG A 51 -14.55 5.32 -4.51
CA ARG A 51 -15.22 4.03 -4.25
C ARG A 51 -14.46 3.16 -3.24
N MET A 52 -13.14 3.16 -3.33
CA MET A 52 -12.30 2.43 -2.38
C MET A 52 -12.47 3.02 -0.96
N GLN A 53 -12.50 4.35 -0.83
CA GLN A 53 -12.77 5.02 0.45
C GLN A 53 -14.19 4.72 0.98
N GLU A 54 -15.21 4.67 0.12
CA GLU A 54 -16.57 4.26 0.51
C GLU A 54 -16.58 2.85 1.08
N ILE A 55 -15.96 1.88 0.40
CA ILE A 55 -15.83 0.51 0.90
C ILE A 55 -15.06 0.50 2.22
N HIS A 56 -13.97 1.26 2.34
CA HIS A 56 -13.16 1.30 3.55
C HIS A 56 -13.91 1.78 4.79
N HIS A 57 -14.81 2.75 4.65
CA HIS A 57 -15.57 3.32 5.75
C HIS A 57 -16.99 2.72 5.86
N SER A 58 -17.32 1.75 5.03
CA SER A 58 -18.60 1.05 5.07
C SER A 58 -18.65 0.10 6.26
N ASP A 59 -19.80 0.09 6.94
CA ASP A 59 -20.11 -0.92 7.97
C ASP A 59 -20.40 -2.30 7.35
N VAL A 60 -20.60 -2.36 6.03
CA VAL A 60 -20.73 -3.62 5.29
C VAL A 60 -19.35 -4.19 5.04
N LEU A 61 -19.12 -5.39 5.59
CA LEU A 61 -17.92 -6.16 5.35
C LEU A 61 -17.81 -6.51 3.86
N ALA A 62 -16.75 -6.04 3.22
CA ALA A 62 -16.36 -6.49 1.89
C ALA A 62 -15.68 -7.87 1.94
N GLN A 63 -15.37 -8.35 3.14
CA GLN A 63 -14.65 -9.60 3.39
C GLN A 63 -15.59 -10.76 3.62
N ASP A 64 -15.10 -11.96 3.33
CA ASP A 64 -15.74 -13.21 3.74
C ASP A 64 -15.13 -13.70 5.05
N LEU A 65 -15.85 -13.44 6.15
CA LEU A 65 -15.44 -13.78 7.51
C LEU A 65 -15.10 -15.26 7.71
N THR A 66 -15.55 -16.15 6.82
CA THR A 66 -15.24 -17.59 6.91
C THR A 66 -13.82 -17.92 6.45
N VAL A 67 -13.13 -16.99 5.76
CA VAL A 67 -11.78 -17.19 5.17
C VAL A 67 -10.74 -16.23 5.76
N ASP A 68 -11.15 -15.28 6.61
CA ASP A 68 -10.31 -14.15 7.03
C ASP A 68 -9.32 -14.44 8.17
N LEU A 69 -9.46 -15.58 8.86
CA LEU A 69 -8.49 -16.04 9.84
C LEU A 69 -7.45 -16.95 9.17
N LYS A 70 -6.22 -16.46 9.04
CA LYS A 70 -5.08 -17.29 8.66
C LYS A 70 -4.37 -17.76 9.92
N VAL A 71 -4.30 -19.08 10.08
CA VAL A 71 -3.54 -19.71 11.16
C VAL A 71 -2.35 -20.42 10.54
N TYR A 72 -1.15 -20.13 11.04
CA TYR A 72 0.07 -20.82 10.61
C TYR A 72 1.04 -20.96 11.76
N THR A 73 1.79 -22.06 11.77
CA THR A 73 2.78 -22.34 12.80
C THR A 73 4.17 -21.97 12.30
N ILE A 74 4.94 -21.26 13.13
CA ILE A 74 6.35 -21.02 12.92
C ILE A 74 7.11 -22.04 13.78
N ASN A 75 7.89 -22.89 13.12
CA ASN A 75 8.74 -23.85 13.81
C ASN A 75 9.91 -23.14 14.50
N SER A 76 10.38 -23.71 15.61
CA SER A 76 11.60 -23.26 16.29
C SER A 76 12.82 -23.35 15.36
N ILE A 77 13.66 -22.32 15.39
CA ILE A 77 14.92 -22.24 14.65
C ILE A 77 16.07 -22.04 15.64
N MET A 78 17.13 -22.84 15.50
CA MET A 78 18.29 -22.82 16.39
C MET A 78 19.12 -21.52 16.31
N HIS A 79 19.15 -20.88 15.14
CA HIS A 79 19.91 -19.65 14.90
C HIS A 79 19.00 -18.53 14.40
N MET A 80 18.35 -17.87 15.34
CA MET A 80 17.45 -16.74 15.10
C MET A 80 18.23 -15.42 14.93
N LYS A 81 17.73 -14.53 14.06
CA LYS A 81 18.24 -13.15 13.97
C LYS A 81 18.07 -12.42 15.32
N ARG A 82 19.11 -11.71 15.77
CA ARG A 82 19.13 -10.95 17.05
C ARG A 82 17.92 -10.03 17.24
N ARG A 83 17.39 -9.44 16.16
CA ARG A 83 16.25 -8.50 16.24
C ARG A 83 14.96 -9.11 16.82
N TYR A 84 14.86 -10.44 16.86
CA TYR A 84 13.72 -11.16 17.45
C TYR A 84 14.00 -11.64 18.88
N GLY A 85 15.21 -11.39 19.42
CA GLY A 85 15.65 -11.88 20.73
C GLY A 85 14.69 -11.54 21.85
N GLU A 86 14.36 -10.25 21.97
CA GLU A 86 13.47 -9.74 23.03
C GLU A 86 12.08 -10.39 22.99
N LEU A 87 11.47 -10.45 21.81
CA LEU A 87 10.16 -11.08 21.64
C LEU A 87 10.23 -12.59 21.93
N SER A 88 11.27 -13.29 21.48
CA SER A 88 11.40 -14.74 21.72
C SER A 88 11.60 -15.07 23.19
N GLU A 89 12.41 -14.28 23.91
CA GLU A 89 12.57 -14.40 25.36
C GLU A 89 11.26 -14.09 26.10
N PHE A 90 10.54 -13.06 25.66
CA PHE A 90 9.23 -12.73 26.20
C PHE A 90 8.26 -13.91 26.04
N LEU A 91 8.17 -14.50 24.84
CA LEU A 91 7.29 -15.65 24.59
C LEU A 91 7.64 -16.88 25.43
N LYS A 92 8.93 -17.14 25.70
CA LYS A 92 9.34 -18.23 26.61
C LYS A 92 8.90 -18.04 28.05
N SER A 93 8.71 -16.79 28.47
CA SER A 93 8.25 -16.48 29.83
C SER A 93 6.74 -16.62 30.01
N LYS A 94 6.02 -16.90 28.92
CA LYS A 94 4.56 -16.99 28.86
C LYS A 94 4.10 -18.43 29.07
N GLU A 95 2.90 -18.57 29.61
CA GLU A 95 2.27 -19.89 29.71
C GLU A 95 1.83 -20.37 28.32
N ASP A 96 1.74 -21.69 28.14
CA ASP A 96 1.22 -22.25 26.90
C ASP A 96 -0.19 -21.70 26.63
N TYR A 97 -0.44 -21.29 25.37
CA TYR A 97 -1.70 -20.70 24.93
C TYR A 97 -2.03 -19.32 25.53
N GLU A 98 -1.07 -18.65 26.19
CA GLU A 98 -1.24 -17.26 26.58
C GLU A 98 -1.19 -16.34 25.35
N TYR A 99 -2.22 -15.50 25.20
CA TYR A 99 -2.33 -14.56 24.10
C TYR A 99 -1.27 -13.45 24.18
N VAL A 100 -0.55 -13.24 23.08
CA VAL A 100 0.42 -12.14 22.96
C VAL A 100 0.11 -11.24 21.77
N ASN A 101 -0.09 -9.96 22.07
CA ASN A 101 -0.21 -8.91 21.06
C ASN A 101 1.17 -8.46 20.57
N LEU A 102 1.44 -8.73 19.29
CA LEU A 102 2.70 -8.39 18.61
C LEU A 102 2.95 -6.89 18.49
N GLU A 103 1.91 -6.02 18.51
CA GLU A 103 2.04 -4.58 18.22
C GLU A 103 3.08 -3.87 19.10
N SER A 104 3.26 -4.31 20.35
CA SER A 104 4.24 -3.74 21.28
C SER A 104 5.71 -3.94 20.86
N PHE A 105 5.99 -4.89 19.97
CA PHE A 105 7.33 -5.20 19.46
C PHE A 105 7.58 -4.64 18.05
N LEU A 106 6.58 -3.99 17.46
CA LEU A 106 6.64 -3.50 16.08
C LEU A 106 7.12 -2.05 16.02
N SER A 107 7.84 -1.73 14.94
CA SER A 107 8.22 -0.35 14.65
C SER A 107 7.01 0.45 14.14
N ASN A 108 6.99 1.76 14.44
CA ASN A 108 6.03 2.70 13.84
C ASN A 108 6.25 2.91 12.33
N ASP A 109 7.41 2.54 11.81
CA ASP A 109 7.71 2.56 10.37
C ASP A 109 7.00 1.39 9.66
N VAL A 110 6.09 1.73 8.73
CA VAL A 110 5.23 0.76 8.02
C VAL A 110 6.03 -0.30 7.28
N PHE A 111 7.13 0.07 6.61
CA PHE A 111 7.95 -0.87 5.86
C PHE A 111 8.72 -1.80 6.79
N LYS A 112 9.30 -1.26 7.86
CA LYS A 112 10.01 -2.07 8.86
C LYS A 112 9.06 -3.02 9.58
N LYS A 113 7.85 -2.56 9.93
CA LYS A 113 6.78 -3.39 10.51
C LYS A 113 6.43 -4.56 9.59
N HIS A 114 6.19 -4.29 8.31
CA HIS A 114 5.85 -5.34 7.34
C HIS A 114 6.97 -6.39 7.21
N ILE A 115 8.22 -5.96 7.05
CA ILE A 115 9.38 -6.87 6.95
C ILE A 115 9.55 -7.68 8.23
N TYR A 116 9.36 -7.05 9.40
CA TYR A 116 9.51 -7.71 10.69
C TYR A 116 8.51 -8.87 10.85
N ILE A 117 7.22 -8.64 10.54
CA ILE A 117 6.16 -9.66 10.61
C ILE A 117 6.41 -10.78 9.58
N LYS A 118 6.78 -10.42 8.34
CA LYS A 118 6.96 -11.39 7.25
C LYS A 118 8.12 -12.37 7.51
N GLU A 119 9.13 -11.92 8.24
CA GLU A 119 10.34 -12.70 8.52
C GLU A 119 10.43 -13.13 9.99
N LEU A 120 9.30 -13.23 10.71
CA LEU A 120 9.28 -13.69 12.10
C LEU A 120 10.06 -15.01 12.26
N GLN A 121 10.89 -15.04 13.29
CA GLN A 121 11.67 -16.20 13.68
C GLN A 121 11.63 -16.29 15.19
N PHE A 122 11.58 -17.51 15.69
CA PHE A 122 11.55 -17.83 17.10
C PHE A 122 12.41 -19.05 17.35
N ASP A 123 13.01 -19.13 18.53
CA ASP A 123 13.65 -20.35 19.02
C ASP A 123 12.69 -21.25 19.82
N VAL A 124 11.41 -20.87 19.84
CA VAL A 124 10.27 -21.67 20.28
C VAL A 124 9.27 -21.84 19.13
N ALA A 125 8.52 -22.95 19.12
CA ALA A 125 7.45 -23.12 18.14
C ALA A 125 6.25 -22.29 18.57
N VAL A 126 5.67 -21.53 17.65
CA VAL A 126 4.52 -20.65 17.95
C VAL A 126 3.47 -20.71 16.86
N THR A 127 2.22 -20.50 17.23
CA THR A 127 1.11 -20.41 16.28
C THR A 127 0.75 -18.94 16.10
N ILE A 128 0.71 -18.47 14.85
CA ILE A 128 0.32 -17.11 14.52
C ILE A 128 -1.13 -17.12 14.05
N TYR A 129 -1.95 -16.30 14.70
CA TYR A 129 -3.30 -15.96 14.27
C TYR A 129 -3.27 -14.61 13.56
N GLN A 130 -3.58 -14.63 12.28
CA GLN A 130 -3.57 -13.46 11.43
C GLN A 130 -5.01 -13.11 11.04
N TYR A 131 -5.48 -11.95 11.51
CA TYR A 131 -6.81 -11.43 11.26
C TYR A 131 -6.74 -10.17 10.39
N HIS A 132 -7.49 -10.13 9.30
CA HIS A 132 -7.59 -8.92 8.49
C HIS A 132 -8.45 -7.88 9.22
N GLN A 133 -7.93 -6.66 9.40
CA GLN A 133 -8.63 -5.57 10.08
C GLN A 133 -9.22 -4.59 9.06
N GLY A 134 -10.48 -4.22 9.27
CA GLY A 134 -11.26 -3.39 8.36
C GLY A 134 -11.48 -4.09 7.02
N ASN A 135 -11.93 -3.38 5.99
CA ASN A 135 -12.04 -3.92 4.63
C ASN A 135 -10.66 -3.98 3.94
N TYR A 136 -9.77 -4.86 4.44
CA TYR A 136 -8.39 -5.13 3.99
C TYR A 136 -7.37 -3.99 4.24
N LEU A 137 -7.61 -3.12 5.21
CA LEU A 137 -6.72 -1.99 5.53
C LEU A 137 -5.52 -2.36 6.41
N GLY A 138 -5.60 -3.51 7.07
CA GLY A 138 -4.54 -3.95 7.95
C GLY A 138 -4.65 -5.42 8.28
N THR A 139 -3.65 -5.88 9.01
CA THR A 139 -3.60 -7.24 9.49
C THR A 139 -3.14 -7.21 10.93
N LEU A 140 -3.99 -7.68 11.82
CA LEU A 140 -3.66 -7.93 13.21
C LEU A 140 -3.03 -9.31 13.32
N ASN A 141 -1.89 -9.38 13.98
CA ASN A 141 -1.16 -10.63 14.17
C ASN A 141 -1.06 -10.89 15.66
N TYR A 142 -1.41 -12.11 16.06
CA TYR A 142 -1.36 -12.57 17.44
C TYR A 142 -0.58 -13.87 17.52
N ILE A 143 0.07 -14.09 18.66
CA ILE A 143 0.73 -15.34 19.02
C ILE A 143 -0.07 -16.01 20.12
#